data_AF-A0A183HAU3-F1
#
_entry.id   AF-A0A183HAU3-F1
#
_cell.length_a   1.000
_cell.length_b   1.000
_cell.length_c   1.000
_cell.angle_alpha   90.00
_cell.angle_beta   90.00
_cell.angle_gamma   90.00
#
_symmetry.space_group_name_H-M   'P 1'
#
loop_
_entity.id
_entity.type
_entity.pdbx_description
1 polymer ?
#
loop_
_entity_poly.entity_id
_entity_poly.type
_entity_poly.pdbx_seq_one_letter_code
_entity_poly.pdbx_strand_id
1 'polypeptide(L)'
;MGKNSSSHILIEGTLEKLKTREFPWIFSGKKFPTSWVLRYYVLRYSNIPSPEAFLLEQHEDCMPFSKVRKTLNLRRVLQVNTNISLKNGKQNWILAIHYKAKHGGRLKILYLAAHNEILQHNLGDEYVDNEIMLCS
;
A
#
# COMPACT_ATOMS: atom_id res chain seq x y z
N MET A 1 -25.77 -19.78 -11.27
CA MET A 1 -25.59 -18.34 -11.53
C MET A 1 -24.57 -17.79 -10.55
N GLY A 2 -23.32 -17.64 -10.99
CA GLY A 2 -22.22 -17.16 -10.15
C GLY A 2 -22.34 -15.66 -9.92
N LYS A 3 -22.56 -15.24 -8.67
CA LYS A 3 -22.40 -13.84 -8.27
C LYS A 3 -20.90 -13.59 -8.14
N ASN A 4 -20.22 -13.30 -9.25
CA ASN A 4 -18.91 -12.68 -9.21
C ASN A 4 -19.10 -11.24 -8.75
N SER A 5 -19.20 -11.05 -7.44
CA SER A 5 -18.99 -9.73 -6.83
C SER A 5 -17.51 -9.42 -7.03
N SER A 6 -17.16 -8.90 -8.21
CA SER A 6 -15.92 -8.15 -8.39
C SER A 6 -16.01 -6.98 -7.41
N SER A 7 -15.45 -7.15 -6.21
CA SER A 7 -15.23 -6.03 -5.32
C SER A 7 -14.33 -5.08 -6.09
N HIS A 8 -14.88 -3.94 -6.53
CA HIS A 8 -14.26 -3.09 -7.53
C HIS A 8 -12.87 -2.67 -7.01
N ILE A 9 -11.82 -3.07 -7.74
CA ILE A 9 -10.45 -2.67 -7.45
C ILE A 9 -10.29 -1.23 -7.93
N LEU A 10 -9.73 -0.37 -7.07
CA LEU A 10 -9.50 1.05 -7.37
C LEU A 10 -8.10 1.28 -7.90
N ILE A 11 -7.12 0.70 -7.21
CA ILE A 11 -5.72 0.75 -7.59
C ILE A 11 -5.02 -0.47 -7.02
N GLU A 12 -4.06 -0.98 -7.76
CA GLU A 12 -3.24 -2.09 -7.34
C GLU A 12 -1.81 -1.91 -7.87
N GLY A 13 -0.85 -2.55 -7.20
CA GLY A 13 0.53 -2.48 -7.63
C GLY A 13 1.52 -2.96 -6.59
N THR A 14 2.77 -3.10 -7.03
CA THR A 14 3.87 -3.52 -6.18
C THR A 14 4.52 -2.31 -5.54
N LEU A 15 4.55 -2.29 -4.21
CA LEU A 15 5.21 -1.26 -3.41
C LEU A 15 6.27 -1.90 -2.51
N GLU A 16 7.30 -1.13 -2.19
CA GLU A 16 8.21 -1.51 -1.12
C GLU A 16 7.57 -1.22 0.24
N LYS A 17 7.59 -2.20 1.13
CA LYS A 17 7.11 -2.05 2.49
C LYS A 17 8.28 -2.03 3.46
N LEU A 18 8.29 -1.06 4.37
CA LEU A 18 9.23 -1.09 5.47
C LEU A 18 8.88 -2.18 6.48
N LYS A 19 9.82 -3.10 6.72
CA LYS A 19 9.69 -4.13 7.75
C LYS A 19 10.28 -3.62 9.05
N THR A 20 9.44 -3.02 9.89
CA THR A 20 9.78 -2.73 11.28
C THR A 20 9.46 -3.95 12.15
N ARG A 21 10.45 -4.48 12.89
CA ARG A 21 10.20 -5.51 13.92
C ARG A 21 9.73 -4.79 15.20
N GLU A 22 8.44 -4.90 15.52
CA GLU A 22 7.81 -4.28 16.71
C GLU A 22 8.05 -5.03 18.05
N PHE A 23 8.93 -6.04 18.11
CA PHE A 23 9.25 -6.74 19.38
C PHE A 23 10.16 -5.88 20.29
N PRO A 24 10.18 -6.05 21.62
CA PRO A 24 10.84 -5.12 22.54
C PRO A 24 12.35 -5.36 22.55
N TRP A 25 13.04 -4.89 21.50
CA TRP A 25 14.49 -5.00 21.35
C TRP A 25 15.25 -3.93 22.13
N ILE A 26 14.55 -3.09 22.90
CA ILE A 26 15.13 -2.06 23.77
C ILE A 26 16.11 -2.65 24.79
N PHE A 27 16.02 -3.96 25.07
CA PHE A 27 16.90 -4.69 25.99
C PHE A 27 18.07 -5.41 25.31
N SER A 28 18.15 -5.42 23.97
CA SER A 28 19.29 -5.97 23.25
C SER A 28 19.94 -4.86 22.46
N GLY A 29 21.18 -4.47 22.78
CA GLY A 29 21.97 -3.48 22.04
C GLY A 29 22.27 -3.84 20.56
N LYS A 30 21.55 -4.80 19.98
CA LYS A 30 21.60 -5.22 18.59
C LYS A 30 20.68 -4.32 17.75
N LYS A 31 21.29 -3.47 16.91
CA LYS A 31 20.60 -2.75 15.83
C LYS A 31 20.17 -3.76 14.78
N PHE A 32 18.88 -4.08 14.70
CA PHE A 32 18.37 -4.90 13.61
C PHE A 32 18.20 -4.06 12.35
N PRO A 33 18.61 -4.57 11.18
CA PRO A 33 18.49 -3.83 9.94
C PRO A 33 17.02 -3.61 9.63
N THR A 34 16.67 -2.33 9.48
CA THR A 34 15.44 -1.92 8.83
C THR A 34 15.56 -2.33 7.37
N SER A 35 14.63 -3.15 6.87
CA SER A 35 14.66 -3.60 5.48
C SER A 35 13.36 -3.31 4.76
N TRP A 36 13.48 -2.98 3.48
CA TRP A 36 12.37 -2.81 2.58
C TRP A 36 12.12 -4.13 1.85
N VAL A 37 10.84 -4.49 1.69
CA VAL A 37 10.45 -5.72 1.00
C VAL A 37 9.32 -5.41 0.01
N LEU A 38 9.44 -5.90 -1.22
CA LEU A 38 8.39 -5.74 -2.23
C LEU A 38 7.14 -6.52 -1.83
N ARG A 39 5.98 -5.87 -1.95
CA ARG A 39 4.67 -6.46 -1.69
C ARG A 39 3.65 -5.92 -2.68
N TYR A 40 2.76 -6.80 -3.13
CA TYR A 40 1.61 -6.42 -3.92
C TYR A 40 0.51 -5.88 -3.00
N TYR A 41 -0.05 -4.75 -3.38
CA TYR A 41 -1.13 -4.08 -2.67
C TYR A 41 -2.33 -3.90 -3.58
N VAL A 42 -3.51 -4.04 -3.00
CA VAL A 42 -4.79 -3.80 -3.68
C VAL A 42 -5.62 -2.89 -2.81
N LEU A 43 -5.97 -1.72 -3.31
CA LEU A 43 -7.00 -0.87 -2.74
C LEU A 43 -8.32 -1.18 -3.44
N ARG A 44 -9.33 -1.55 -2.66
CA ARG A 44 -10.66 -1.91 -3.19
C ARG A 44 -11.77 -1.47 -2.28
N TYR A 45 -12.99 -1.45 -2.82
CA TYR A 45 -14.19 -1.32 -1.99
C TYR A 45 -14.34 -2.54 -1.08
N SER A 46 -14.76 -2.29 0.15
CA SER A 46 -15.21 -3.34 1.04
C SER A 46 -16.61 -3.80 0.63
N ASN A 47 -16.94 -5.04 0.97
CA ASN A 47 -18.28 -5.59 0.75
C ASN A 47 -19.31 -5.10 1.79
N ILE A 48 -18.94 -4.15 2.65
CA ILE A 48 -19.84 -3.54 3.63
C ILE A 48 -20.61 -2.43 2.92
N PRO A 49 -21.95 -2.38 3.07
CA PRO A 49 -22.78 -1.33 2.47
C PRO A 49 -22.54 0.00 3.19
N SER A 50 -21.44 0.67 2.82
CA SER A 50 -21.17 2.03 3.24
C SER A 50 -20.24 2.71 2.23
N PRO A 51 -20.54 3.98 1.87
CA PRO A 51 -19.82 4.71 0.83
C PRO A 51 -18.33 4.96 1.12
N GLU A 52 -17.88 4.81 2.36
CA GLU A 52 -16.50 5.10 2.79
C GLU A 52 -15.73 3.84 3.23
N ALA A 53 -16.25 2.66 2.90
CA ALA A 53 -15.67 1.43 3.38
C ALA A 53 -14.67 0.88 2.36
N PHE A 54 -13.43 1.37 2.40
CA PHE A 54 -12.31 0.90 1.58
C PHE A 54 -11.37 -0.03 2.35
N LEU A 55 -10.77 -0.98 1.64
CA LEU A 55 -9.80 -1.94 2.16
C LEU A 55 -8.50 -1.82 1.37
N LEU A 56 -7.39 -1.71 2.11
CA LEU A 56 -6.05 -1.91 1.57
C LEU A 56 -5.58 -3.32 1.91
N GLU A 57 -5.49 -4.17 0.91
CA GLU A 57 -4.97 -5.52 1.02
C GLU A 57 -3.47 -5.53 0.75
N GLN A 58 -2.77 -6.31 1.56
CA GLN A 58 -1.36 -6.61 1.39
C GLN A 58 -1.24 -8.10 1.14
N HIS A 59 -0.65 -8.44 0.02
CA HIS A 59 -0.39 -9.81 -0.35
C HIS A 59 0.89 -10.34 0.31
N GLU A 60 1.12 -11.64 0.15
CA GLU A 60 2.23 -12.34 0.79
C GLU A 60 3.58 -11.99 0.16
N ASP A 61 3.61 -11.79 -1.16
CA ASP A 61 4.76 -11.44 -1.99
C ASP A 61 4.43 -10.25 -2.93
N CYS A 62 5.20 -10.06 -4.00
CA CYS A 62 5.04 -8.99 -4.99
C CYS A 62 4.16 -9.35 -6.20
N MET A 63 3.53 -10.52 -6.21
CA MET A 63 2.72 -11.02 -7.33
C MET A 63 1.22 -10.79 -7.08
N PRO A 64 0.44 -10.43 -8.12
CA PRO A 64 -1.00 -10.17 -7.99
C PRO A 64 -1.81 -11.39 -7.53
N PHE A 65 -1.39 -12.59 -7.93
CA PHE A 65 -2.11 -13.83 -7.63
C PHE A 65 -1.75 -14.44 -6.27
N SER A 66 -0.82 -13.84 -5.52
CA SER A 66 -0.45 -14.39 -4.22
C SER A 66 -1.53 -14.13 -3.18
N LYS A 67 -1.48 -14.90 -2.09
CA LYS A 67 -2.53 -14.86 -1.07
C LYS A 67 -2.52 -13.53 -0.32
N VAL A 68 -3.72 -12.98 -0.06
CA VAL A 68 -3.89 -11.84 0.84
C VAL A 68 -3.43 -12.23 2.25
N ARG A 69 -2.41 -11.53 2.75
CA ARG A 69 -1.81 -11.78 4.07
C ARG A 69 -2.36 -10.86 5.14
N LYS A 70 -2.63 -9.61 4.80
CA LYS A 70 -3.18 -8.61 5.73
C LYS A 70 -4.16 -7.70 5.01
N THR A 71 -5.16 -7.22 5.75
CA THR A 71 -6.12 -6.23 5.26
C THR A 71 -6.23 -5.09 6.27
N LEU A 72 -6.04 -3.87 5.80
CA LEU A 72 -6.26 -2.64 6.55
C LEU A 72 -7.59 -2.02 6.10
N ASN A 73 -8.51 -1.84 7.04
CA ASN A 73 -9.72 -1.04 6.79
C ASN A 73 -9.35 0.43 6.90
N LEU A 74 -9.59 1.21 5.84
CA LEU A 74 -9.18 2.61 5.77
C LEU A 74 -9.92 3.52 6.75
N ARG A 75 -11.08 3.13 7.29
CA ARG A 75 -11.73 3.89 8.39
C ARG A 75 -10.88 3.98 9.66
N ARG A 76 -9.87 3.12 9.79
CA ARG A 76 -8.94 3.14 10.92
C ARG A 76 -7.72 4.00 10.65
N VAL A 77 -7.55 4.50 9.42
CA VAL A 77 -6.50 5.45 9.07
C VAL A 77 -6.88 6.81 9.62
N LEU A 78 -5.94 7.44 10.29
CA LEU A 78 -6.09 8.77 10.88
C LEU A 78 -5.40 9.83 10.03
N GLN A 79 -4.29 9.46 9.38
CA GLN A 79 -3.46 10.38 8.64
C GLN A 79 -2.64 9.62 7.59
N VAL A 80 -2.43 10.25 6.44
CA VAL A 80 -1.48 9.81 5.42
C VAL A 80 -0.52 10.96 5.16
N ASN A 81 0.77 10.70 5.30
CA ASN A 81 1.83 11.64 4.96
C ASN A 81 2.53 11.11 3.71
N THR A 82 2.69 11.93 2.69
CA THR A 82 3.37 11.60 1.45
C THR A 82 4.73 12.31 1.38
N ASN A 83 5.61 11.84 0.48
CA ASN A 83 6.92 12.44 0.21
C ASN A 83 7.80 12.65 1.44
N ILE A 84 7.69 11.76 2.42
CA ILE A 84 8.54 11.83 3.61
C ILE A 84 9.93 11.25 3.32
N SER A 85 10.95 11.78 3.99
CA SER A 85 12.30 11.22 3.95
C SER A 85 12.60 10.44 5.23
N LEU A 86 13.11 9.22 5.10
CA LEU A 86 13.59 8.43 6.25
C LEU A 86 15.12 8.38 6.25
N LYS A 87 15.73 8.57 7.42
CA LYS A 87 17.21 8.55 7.57
C LYS A 87 17.86 7.24 7.13
N ASN A 88 17.10 6.14 7.05
CA ASN A 88 17.59 4.77 6.85
C ASN A 88 17.06 4.11 5.56
N GLY A 89 17.04 4.83 4.44
CA GLY A 89 16.61 4.28 3.15
C GLY A 89 17.13 5.08 1.96
N LYS A 90 17.19 4.44 0.79
CA LYS A 90 17.40 5.10 -0.50
C LYS A 90 16.07 5.37 -1.23
N GLN A 91 14.96 5.00 -0.60
CA GLN A 91 13.62 5.11 -1.12
C GLN A 91 13.20 6.57 -1.27
N ASN A 92 12.69 6.90 -2.46
CA ASN A 92 11.98 8.13 -2.74
C ASN A 92 10.46 7.87 -2.67
N TRP A 93 9.63 8.92 -2.67
CA TRP A 93 8.16 8.82 -2.65
C TRP A 93 7.60 7.91 -1.56
N ILE A 94 8.08 8.09 -0.33
CA ILE A 94 7.59 7.33 0.82
C ILE A 94 6.27 7.90 1.29
N LEU A 95 5.31 7.02 1.54
CA LEU A 95 4.05 7.31 2.17
C LEU A 95 3.91 6.58 3.51
N ALA A 96 3.58 7.34 4.55
CA ALA A 96 3.32 6.86 5.89
C ALA A 96 1.83 6.91 6.20
N ILE A 97 1.26 5.74 6.44
CA ILE A 97 -0.16 5.58 6.77
C ILE A 97 -0.26 5.33 8.27
N HIS A 98 -0.78 6.32 9.00
CA HIS A 98 -1.02 6.25 10.44
C HIS A 98 -2.40 5.69 10.70
N TYR A 99 -2.50 4.60 11.46
CA TYR A 99 -3.78 3.93 11.72
C TYR A 99 -3.90 3.34 13.12
N LYS A 100 -5.11 3.28 13.66
CA LYS A 100 -5.39 2.58 14.93
C LYS A 100 -5.39 1.07 14.71
N ALA A 101 -4.72 0.29 15.54
CA ALA A 101 -4.83 -1.17 15.51
C ALA A 101 -6.27 -1.65 15.78
N LYS A 102 -6.59 -2.91 15.47
CA LYS A 102 -7.91 -3.47 15.80
C LYS A 102 -8.09 -3.46 17.32
N HIS A 103 -9.35 -3.40 17.79
CA HIS A 103 -9.72 -3.48 19.22
C HIS A 103 -9.11 -2.38 20.11
N GLY A 104 -9.13 -1.12 19.65
CA GLY A 104 -8.64 0.02 20.46
C GLY A 104 -7.14 0.01 20.71
N GLY A 105 -6.37 -0.79 19.96
CA GLY A 105 -4.94 -0.92 20.16
C GLY A 105 -4.14 0.33 19.78
N ARG A 106 -2.84 0.28 20.07
CA ARG A 106 -1.88 1.37 19.84
C ARG A 106 -1.89 1.86 18.38
N LEU A 107 -1.55 3.14 18.20
CA LEU A 107 -1.29 3.73 16.90
C LEU A 107 -0.15 2.97 16.20
N LYS A 108 -0.34 2.66 14.93
CA LYS A 108 0.66 2.02 14.07
C LYS A 108 0.91 2.87 12.84
N ILE A 109 2.11 2.71 12.28
CA ILE A 109 2.50 3.38 11.04
C ILE A 109 2.91 2.31 10.03
N LEU A 110 2.32 2.36 8.84
CA LEU A 110 2.71 1.58 7.68
C LEU A 110 3.47 2.49 6.72
N TYR A 111 4.75 2.21 6.51
CA TYR A 111 5.56 2.91 5.51
C TYR A 111 5.60 2.10 4.22
N LEU A 112 5.18 2.71 3.12
CA LEU A 112 5.36 2.16 1.78
C LEU A 112 6.13 3.14 0.92
N ALA A 113 6.88 2.64 -0.06
CA ALA A 113 7.56 3.44 -1.05
C ALA A 113 7.22 2.94 -2.45
N ALA A 114 6.97 3.86 -3.36
CA ALA A 114 6.86 3.58 -4.78
C ALA A 114 8.25 3.70 -5.42
N HIS A 115 8.55 2.82 -6.38
CA HIS A 115 9.82 2.90 -7.14
C HIS A 115 9.80 4.00 -8.22
N ASN A 116 8.61 4.48 -8.59
CA ASN A 116 8.38 5.50 -9.62
C ASN A 116 7.02 6.20 -9.40
N GLU A 117 6.91 7.45 -9.85
CA GLU A 117 5.61 8.04 -10.17
C GLU A 117 5.12 7.41 -11.49
N ILE A 118 4.40 6.28 -11.43
CA ILE A 118 3.70 5.80 -12.62
C ILE A 118 2.26 6.33 -12.59
N LEU A 119 2.02 7.25 -13.52
CA LEU A 119 0.73 7.63 -14.08
C LEU A 119 -0.09 6.38 -14.37
N GLN A 120 -1.39 6.46 -14.03
CA GLN A 120 -2.41 5.48 -14.37
C GLN A 120 -2.21 4.92 -15.78
N HIS A 121 -1.75 3.67 -15.91
CA HIS A 121 -2.15 2.88 -17.05
C HIS A 121 -3.58 2.43 -16.76
N ASN A 122 -4.53 3.28 -17.15
CA ASN A 122 -5.93 2.93 -17.17
C ASN A 122 -6.12 1.71 -18.09
N LEU A 123 -7.02 0.86 -17.65
CA LEU A 123 -7.67 -0.18 -18.42
C LEU A 123 -8.17 0.38 -19.76
N GLY A 124 -7.88 -0.35 -20.83
CA GLY A 124 -8.65 -0.43 -22.07
C GLY A 124 -8.80 0.86 -22.86
N ASP A 125 -8.07 0.97 -23.96
CA ASP A 125 -8.58 1.58 -25.19
C ASP A 125 -7.76 1.02 -26.37
N GLU A 126 -8.41 0.17 -27.17
CA GLU A 126 -8.29 0.32 -28.62
C GLU A 126 -8.64 1.78 -28.90
N TYR A 127 -7.68 2.62 -29.32
CA TYR A 127 -7.86 3.68 -30.33
C TYR A 127 -6.53 4.42 -30.50
N VAL A 128 -5.81 4.01 -31.55
CA VAL A 128 -5.17 4.80 -32.61
C VAL A 128 -4.84 6.27 -32.32
N ASP A 129 -3.56 6.59 -32.54
CA ASP A 129 -2.97 7.89 -32.91
C ASP A 129 -3.57 9.16 -32.30
N ASN A 130 -2.78 9.84 -31.47
CA ASN A 130 -2.33 11.18 -31.80
C ASN A 130 -1.14 11.59 -30.91
N GLU A 131 -0.13 12.14 -31.57
CA GLU A 131 0.99 12.88 -31.00
C GLU A 131 0.53 13.83 -29.90
N ILE A 132 1.18 13.81 -28.73
CA ILE A 132 1.58 15.05 -28.04
C ILE A 132 2.97 14.82 -27.41
N MET A 133 3.98 15.30 -28.12
CA MET A 133 5.24 15.78 -27.57
C MET A 133 4.95 16.76 -26.43
N LEU A 134 5.71 16.71 -25.33
CA LEU A 134 6.44 17.87 -24.83
C LEU A 134 7.48 17.41 -23.79
N CYS A 135 8.73 17.61 -24.18
CA CYS A 135 9.93 17.53 -23.36
C CYS A 135 10.01 18.69 -22.36
N SER A 136 10.93 18.51 -21.41
CA SER A 136 11.70 19.52 -20.63
C SER A 136 11.11 19.95 -19.29
#